data_AF-A0A0W0RRH6-F1
#
_entry.id   AF-A0A0W0RRH6-F1
#
_cell.length_a   1.000
_cell.length_b   1.000
_cell.length_c   1.000
_cell.angle_alpha   90.00
_cell.angle_beta   90.00
_cell.angle_gamma   90.00
#
_symmetry.space_group_name_H-M   'P 1'
#
loop_
_entity.id
_entity.type
_entity.pdbx_description
1 polymer ?
#
loop_
_entity_poly.entity_id
_entity_poly.type
_entity_poly.pdbx_seq_one_letter_code
_entity_poly.pdbx_strand_id
1 'polypeptide(L)'
;MYSKDTQQQTKTEYQIGVCVKETNQENGPGHVTALLIKKKGEQTQIHTTSFYPGPFGSLFNGITFGSLPVLGQLAPDHVQDVKEADHVLISSVPKEQFKKAKQGHTEFSEDVKKGHRMYSVFGKANPIANGVKKLTQGAAGAQLVIEKHKKETGAYPPEDMCGIHVFDNDHPEVPKMRVDNCASSVTHVLKRAGFNFNNPIVPTFFTPELEKHGFTKVDKDNFMKEHKI
;
A
#
# COMPACT_ATOMS: atom_id res chain seq x y z
N MET A 1 34.85 44.83 13.30
CA MET A 1 34.83 43.42 12.89
C MET A 1 33.38 42.98 12.90
N TYR A 2 32.75 42.82 11.73
CA TYR A 2 31.39 42.30 11.65
C TYR A 2 31.46 40.78 11.72
N SER A 3 30.96 40.19 12.80
CA SER A 3 30.72 38.75 12.88
C SER A 3 29.69 38.38 11.82
N LYS A 4 30.10 37.51 10.88
CA LYS A 4 29.16 36.84 9.98
C LYS A 4 28.37 35.85 10.83
N ASP A 5 27.17 36.24 11.21
CA ASP A 5 26.15 35.30 11.67
C ASP A 5 25.97 34.25 10.58
N THR A 6 26.46 33.05 10.88
CA THR A 6 26.33 31.90 10.01
C THR A 6 24.86 31.50 10.11
N GLN A 7 24.03 31.96 9.17
CA GLN A 7 22.65 31.50 9.03
C GLN A 7 22.67 29.97 8.99
N GLN A 8 22.28 29.35 10.10
CA GLN A 8 22.22 27.92 10.27
C GLN A 8 21.11 27.41 9.34
N GLN A 9 21.50 27.00 8.12
CA GLN A 9 20.57 26.46 7.14
C GLN A 9 19.79 25.32 7.79
N THR A 10 18.48 25.47 7.88
CA THR A 10 17.60 24.50 8.54
C THR A 10 17.74 23.15 7.85
N LYS A 11 18.43 22.21 8.51
CA LYS A 11 18.73 20.89 7.95
C LYS A 11 17.42 20.14 7.70
N THR A 12 17.27 19.61 6.49
CA THR A 12 16.11 18.75 6.16
C THR A 12 16.50 17.31 6.43
N GLU A 13 15.68 16.62 7.20
CA GLU A 13 15.87 15.21 7.56
C GLU A 13 14.80 14.36 6.90
N TYR A 14 15.21 13.18 6.44
CA TYR A 14 14.35 12.23 5.75
C TYR A 14 14.44 10.89 6.46
N GLN A 15 13.29 10.34 6.80
CA GLN A 15 13.17 9.11 7.56
C GLN A 15 12.09 8.22 6.92
N ILE A 16 12.29 6.91 7.02
CA ILE A 16 11.27 5.92 6.73
C ILE A 16 10.94 5.25 8.06
N GLY A 17 9.67 5.34 8.46
CA GLY A 17 9.12 4.63 9.61
C GLY A 17 8.31 3.42 9.16
N VAL A 18 8.22 2.40 10.00
CA VAL A 18 7.30 1.29 9.85
C VAL A 18 6.63 1.03 11.18
N CYS A 19 5.31 1.08 11.18
CA CYS A 19 4.47 0.66 12.31
C CYS A 19 4.16 -0.82 12.14
N VAL A 20 4.38 -1.60 13.19
CA VAL A 20 4.09 -3.03 13.23
C VAL A 20 3.13 -3.30 14.38
N LYS A 21 1.92 -3.75 14.03
CA LYS A 21 1.00 -4.43 14.92
C LYS A 21 1.18 -5.93 14.73
N GLU A 22 1.65 -6.61 15.76
CA GLU A 22 1.90 -8.03 15.77
C GLU A 22 0.59 -8.82 15.61
N THR A 23 0.71 -9.98 14.99
CA THR A 23 -0.35 -11.00 14.95
C THR A 23 -0.19 -11.91 16.17
N ASN A 24 -1.08 -11.82 17.14
CA ASN A 24 -1.10 -12.64 18.35
C ASN A 24 -2.55 -12.76 18.90
N GLN A 25 -2.75 -13.48 20.01
CA GLN A 25 -4.09 -13.70 20.59
C GLN A 25 -4.74 -12.42 21.13
N GLU A 26 -3.94 -11.45 21.58
CA GLU A 26 -4.42 -10.19 22.17
C GLU A 26 -4.79 -9.16 21.08
N ASN A 27 -3.95 -9.06 20.05
CA ASN A 27 -4.09 -8.10 18.94
C ASN A 27 -4.96 -8.62 17.79
N GLY A 28 -5.15 -9.94 17.70
CA GLY A 28 -5.83 -10.58 16.57
C GLY A 28 -5.00 -10.48 15.28
N PRO A 29 -5.62 -10.15 14.13
CA PRO A 29 -4.90 -9.94 12.88
C PRO A 29 -3.92 -8.77 13.02
N GLY A 30 -2.63 -9.01 12.79
CA GLY A 30 -1.65 -7.95 12.77
C GLY A 30 -1.80 -7.03 11.56
N HIS A 31 -1.04 -5.94 11.56
CA HIS A 31 -1.00 -4.97 10.47
C HIS A 31 0.37 -4.32 10.37
N VAL A 32 0.74 -3.88 9.16
CA VAL A 32 1.96 -3.11 8.96
C VAL A 32 1.70 -1.89 8.07
N THR A 33 2.32 -0.78 8.45
CA THR A 33 2.17 0.51 7.78
C THR A 33 3.53 1.15 7.57
N ALA A 34 3.76 1.72 6.38
CA ALA A 34 4.95 2.51 6.11
C ALA A 34 4.67 4.01 6.27
N LEU A 35 5.60 4.71 6.91
CA LEU A 35 5.60 6.16 7.10
C LEU A 35 6.79 6.76 6.36
N LEU A 36 6.55 7.77 5.52
CA LEU A 36 7.60 8.58 4.92
C LEU A 36 7.60 9.94 5.61
N ILE A 37 8.60 10.16 6.46
CA ILE A 37 8.70 11.29 7.35
C ILE A 37 9.74 12.27 6.80
N LYS A 38 9.33 13.51 6.56
CA LYS A 38 10.22 14.62 6.19
C LYS A 38 10.14 15.70 7.25
N LYS A 39 11.28 16.02 7.88
CA LYS A 39 11.40 17.11 8.86
C LYS A 39 12.18 18.27 8.23
N LYS A 40 11.66 19.49 8.35
CA LYS A 40 12.35 20.72 7.93
C LYS A 40 12.08 21.81 8.97
N GLY A 41 13.03 22.02 9.86
CA GLY A 41 12.82 22.90 11.03
C GLY A 41 11.70 22.34 11.91
N GLU A 42 10.74 23.18 12.26
CA GLU A 42 9.57 22.80 13.07
C GLU A 42 8.45 22.11 12.28
N GLN A 43 8.59 22.00 10.95
CA GLN A 43 7.59 21.38 10.09
C GLN A 43 7.90 19.91 9.85
N THR A 44 6.93 19.06 10.18
CA THR A 44 6.96 17.61 9.92
C THR A 44 5.87 17.26 8.93
N GLN A 45 6.23 16.56 7.86
CA GLN A 45 5.28 15.99 6.91
C GLN A 45 5.42 14.47 6.91
N ILE A 46 4.29 13.76 7.06
CA ILE A 46 4.24 12.30 7.07
C ILE A 46 3.32 11.84 5.92
N HIS A 47 3.83 10.98 5.05
CA HIS A 47 3.01 10.24 4.09
C HIS A 47 2.87 8.79 4.54
N THR A 48 1.66 8.25 4.50
CA THR A 48 1.34 6.94 5.06
C THR A 48 0.96 5.96 3.95
N THR A 49 1.50 4.75 4.01
CA THR A 49 1.04 3.61 3.21
C THR A 49 0.55 2.53 4.15
N SER A 50 -0.76 2.55 4.39
CA SER A 50 -1.47 1.58 5.23
C SER A 50 -2.58 0.99 4.40
N PHE A 51 -2.44 -0.27 3.99
CA PHE A 51 -3.34 -0.91 3.03
C PHE A 51 -4.21 -1.98 3.71
N TYR A 52 -5.53 -1.80 3.62
CA TYR A 52 -6.52 -2.63 4.30
C TYR A 52 -7.72 -2.90 3.36
N PRO A 53 -8.60 -3.86 3.69
CA PRO A 53 -9.77 -4.11 2.86
C PRO A 53 -10.72 -2.89 2.89
N GLY A 54 -11.37 -2.64 1.75
CA GLY A 54 -12.44 -1.64 1.61
C GLY A 54 -13.59 -1.89 2.60
N PRO A 55 -14.47 -0.90 2.89
CA PRO A 55 -15.49 -1.04 3.94
C PRO A 55 -16.41 -2.26 3.75
N PHE A 56 -16.89 -2.45 2.52
CA PHE A 56 -17.65 -3.65 2.14
C PHE A 56 -16.76 -4.90 2.10
N GLY A 57 -15.51 -4.74 1.65
CA GLY A 57 -14.52 -5.80 1.60
C GLY A 57 -14.18 -6.37 2.97
N SER A 58 -14.14 -5.56 4.03
CA SER A 58 -13.82 -5.99 5.40
C SER A 58 -14.83 -7.01 5.92
N LEU A 59 -16.12 -6.83 5.61
CA LEU A 59 -17.18 -7.78 5.98
C LEU A 59 -17.02 -9.10 5.24
N PHE A 60 -16.85 -9.07 3.91
CA PHE A 60 -16.64 -10.28 3.11
C PHE A 60 -15.35 -11.01 3.48
N ASN A 61 -14.29 -10.26 3.77
CA ASN A 61 -13.00 -10.79 4.17
C ASN A 61 -13.11 -11.49 5.54
N GLY A 62 -13.84 -10.90 6.50
CA GLY A 62 -14.13 -11.54 7.78
C GLY A 62 -14.90 -12.86 7.63
N ILE A 63 -15.94 -12.89 6.81
CA ILE A 63 -16.75 -14.11 6.57
C ILE A 63 -15.95 -15.19 5.83
N THR A 64 -15.05 -14.79 4.93
CA THR A 64 -14.26 -15.72 4.11
C THR A 64 -12.88 -16.01 4.69
N PHE A 65 -12.62 -15.58 5.93
CA PHE A 65 -11.32 -15.70 6.59
C PHE A 65 -10.15 -15.19 5.72
N GLY A 66 -10.37 -14.12 4.95
CA GLY A 66 -9.38 -13.52 4.05
C GLY A 66 -9.12 -14.26 2.75
N SER A 67 -9.93 -15.28 2.45
CA SER A 67 -9.78 -16.13 1.27
C SER A 67 -10.25 -15.48 -0.03
N LEU A 68 -11.13 -14.49 0.03
CA LEU A 68 -11.52 -13.74 -1.17
C LEU A 68 -10.79 -12.39 -1.24
N PRO A 69 -10.13 -12.08 -2.37
CA PRO A 69 -9.59 -10.75 -2.58
C PRO A 69 -10.74 -9.76 -2.75
N VAL A 70 -10.63 -8.62 -2.09
CA VAL A 70 -11.61 -7.53 -2.12
C VAL A 70 -10.96 -6.25 -2.60
N LEU A 71 -11.73 -5.22 -2.96
CA LEU A 71 -11.15 -3.92 -3.22
C LEU A 71 -10.43 -3.43 -1.97
N GLY A 72 -9.18 -3.03 -2.10
CA GLY A 72 -8.42 -2.47 -1.00
C GLY A 72 -8.57 -0.94 -0.93
N GLN A 73 -8.18 -0.38 0.20
CA GLN A 73 -8.14 1.06 0.43
C GLN A 73 -6.90 1.43 1.25
N LEU A 74 -6.51 2.71 1.17
CA LEU A 74 -5.42 3.27 1.95
C LEU A 74 -5.94 4.11 3.10
N ALA A 75 -5.22 4.12 4.23
CA ALA A 75 -5.62 4.92 5.39
C ALA A 75 -5.51 6.40 5.03
N PRO A 76 -6.47 7.22 5.51
CA PRO A 76 -6.40 8.66 5.30
C PRO A 76 -5.21 9.28 6.04
N ASP A 77 -4.82 8.72 7.19
CA ASP A 77 -3.72 9.17 8.02
C ASP A 77 -2.99 8.00 8.72
N HIS A 78 -1.99 8.33 9.54
CA HIS A 78 -1.17 7.37 10.31
C HIS A 78 -1.56 7.29 11.79
N VAL A 79 -2.52 8.09 12.27
CA VAL A 79 -2.74 8.29 13.71
C VAL A 79 -3.17 7.00 14.38
N GLN A 80 -4.13 6.30 13.78
CA GLN A 80 -4.62 5.02 14.30
C GLN A 80 -3.54 3.93 14.24
N ASP A 81 -2.83 3.83 13.12
CA ASP A 81 -1.78 2.82 12.93
C ASP A 81 -0.63 2.98 13.92
N VAL A 82 -0.26 4.22 14.24
CA VAL A 82 0.77 4.50 15.27
C VAL A 82 0.25 4.11 16.64
N LYS A 83 -1.00 4.46 16.99
CA LYS A 83 -1.60 4.12 18.30
C LYS A 83 -1.68 2.61 18.53
N GLU A 84 -2.13 1.88 17.52
CA GLU A 84 -2.30 0.42 17.57
C GLU A 84 -1.00 -0.37 17.37
N ALA A 85 0.09 0.27 16.95
CA ALA A 85 1.36 -0.44 16.77
C ALA A 85 1.94 -0.90 18.11
N ASP A 86 2.45 -2.14 18.10
CA ASP A 86 3.30 -2.66 19.17
C ASP A 86 4.73 -2.12 19.03
N HIS A 87 5.20 -1.97 17.78
CA HIS A 87 6.52 -1.43 17.48
C HIS A 87 6.44 -0.33 16.43
N VAL A 88 7.16 0.76 16.67
CA VAL A 88 7.47 1.77 15.64
C VAL A 88 8.96 1.70 15.38
N LEU A 89 9.34 1.41 14.14
CA LEU A 89 10.73 1.29 13.72
C LEU A 89 11.06 2.38 12.71
N ILE A 90 12.19 3.07 12.86
CA ILE A 90 12.58 4.18 11.98
C ILE A 90 14.00 3.96 11.46
N SER A 91 14.23 4.36 10.22
CA SER A 91 15.57 4.50 9.65
C SER A 91 15.72 5.88 9.00
N SER A 92 16.82 6.57 9.30
CA SER A 92 17.21 7.81 8.62
C SER A 92 17.81 7.48 7.27
N VAL A 93 17.32 8.13 6.21
CA VAL A 93 17.71 7.81 4.84
C VAL A 93 18.15 9.05 4.06
N PRO A 94 19.03 8.91 3.05
CA PRO A 94 19.34 10.00 2.13
C PRO A 94 18.11 10.49 1.37
N LYS A 95 18.12 11.77 0.98
CA LYS A 95 17.04 12.41 0.19
C LYS A 95 16.64 11.61 -1.06
N GLU A 96 17.61 11.07 -1.78
CA GLU A 96 17.35 10.31 -3.01
C GLU A 96 16.69 8.96 -2.73
N GLN A 97 17.03 8.33 -1.61
CA GLN A 97 16.36 7.12 -1.15
C GLN A 97 14.89 7.40 -0.76
N PHE A 98 14.67 8.50 -0.04
CA PHE A 98 13.34 8.98 0.32
C PHE A 98 12.48 9.31 -0.90
N LYS A 99 13.04 9.98 -1.91
CA LYS A 99 12.33 10.27 -3.17
C LYS A 99 11.83 9.00 -3.84
N LYS A 100 12.67 7.96 -3.92
CA LYS A 100 12.27 6.67 -4.51
C LYS A 100 11.19 5.98 -3.67
N ALA A 101 11.28 6.04 -2.35
CA ALA A 101 10.22 5.56 -1.46
C ALA A 101 8.89 6.29 -1.71
N LYS A 102 8.94 7.62 -1.85
CA LYS A 102 7.77 8.47 -2.16
C LYS A 102 7.17 8.13 -3.52
N GLN A 103 8.00 7.89 -4.54
CA GLN A 103 7.52 7.40 -5.84
C GLN A 103 6.79 6.06 -5.68
N GLY A 104 7.35 5.11 -4.93
CA GLY A 104 6.68 3.84 -4.64
C GLY A 104 5.33 4.00 -3.92
N HIS A 105 5.25 4.90 -2.94
CA HIS A 105 3.99 5.26 -2.29
C HIS A 105 2.98 5.84 -3.28
N THR A 106 3.37 6.80 -4.11
CA THR A 106 2.49 7.42 -5.11
C THR A 106 1.99 6.42 -6.14
N GLU A 107 2.88 5.60 -6.71
CA GLU A 107 2.52 4.53 -7.65
C GLU A 107 1.51 3.56 -7.01
N PHE A 108 1.78 3.10 -5.79
CA PHE A 108 0.88 2.19 -5.09
C PHE A 108 -0.48 2.85 -4.81
N SER A 109 -0.49 4.11 -4.37
CA SER A 109 -1.72 4.85 -4.09
C SER A 109 -2.58 5.06 -5.33
N GLU A 110 -1.96 5.41 -6.46
CA GLU A 110 -2.68 5.53 -7.73
C GLU A 110 -3.26 4.20 -8.20
N ASP A 111 -2.50 3.11 -8.08
CA ASP A 111 -2.99 1.77 -8.42
C ASP A 111 -4.18 1.36 -7.55
N VAL A 112 -4.16 1.66 -6.23
CA VAL A 112 -5.30 1.41 -5.33
C VAL A 112 -6.51 2.24 -5.74
N LYS A 113 -6.32 3.54 -6.01
CA LYS A 113 -7.41 4.44 -6.44
C LYS A 113 -8.04 4.00 -7.76
N LYS A 114 -7.25 3.47 -8.69
CA LYS A 114 -7.73 2.90 -9.97
C LYS A 114 -8.37 1.51 -9.81
N GLY A 115 -8.38 0.94 -8.60
CA GLY A 115 -8.91 -0.40 -8.34
C GLY A 115 -8.00 -1.53 -8.84
N HIS A 116 -6.76 -1.24 -9.26
CA HIS A 116 -5.82 -2.24 -9.79
C HIS A 116 -5.19 -3.12 -8.70
N ARG A 117 -5.40 -2.79 -7.42
CA ARG A 117 -4.84 -3.47 -6.25
C ARG A 117 -5.97 -3.98 -5.36
N MET A 118 -6.15 -5.29 -5.34
CA MET A 118 -7.08 -5.97 -4.46
C MET A 118 -6.37 -6.38 -3.17
N TYR A 119 -7.08 -6.30 -2.05
CA TYR A 119 -6.61 -6.75 -0.74
C TYR A 119 -7.02 -8.20 -0.48
N SER A 120 -6.08 -9.05 -0.05
CA SER A 120 -6.36 -10.36 0.56
C SER A 120 -5.38 -10.58 1.71
N VAL A 121 -5.82 -11.15 2.84
CA VAL A 121 -4.97 -11.30 4.05
C VAL A 121 -3.66 -12.03 3.74
N PHE A 122 -3.74 -13.14 3.00
CA PHE A 122 -2.57 -13.93 2.61
C PHE A 122 -1.94 -13.48 1.28
N GLY A 123 -2.40 -12.36 0.72
CA GLY A 123 -1.91 -11.82 -0.55
C GLY A 123 -1.91 -12.85 -1.67
N LYS A 124 -0.76 -13.03 -2.33
CA LYS A 124 -0.58 -13.96 -3.45
C LYS A 124 -0.46 -15.43 -3.04
N ALA A 125 -0.24 -15.73 -1.75
CA ALA A 125 -0.13 -17.10 -1.28
C ALA A 125 -1.50 -17.80 -1.22
N ASN A 126 -2.58 -17.05 -1.35
CA ASN A 126 -3.94 -17.57 -1.42
C ASN A 126 -4.27 -18.10 -2.84
N PRO A 127 -4.47 -19.42 -3.02
CA PRO A 127 -4.78 -19.99 -4.33
C PRO A 127 -6.14 -19.53 -4.88
N ILE A 128 -7.12 -19.27 -4.01
CA ILE A 128 -8.45 -18.77 -4.38
C ILE A 128 -8.34 -17.35 -4.94
N ALA A 129 -7.45 -16.53 -4.37
CA ALA A 129 -7.22 -15.17 -4.85
C ALA A 129 -6.71 -15.12 -6.29
N ASN A 130 -5.95 -16.12 -6.74
CA ASN A 130 -5.49 -16.20 -8.13
C ASN A 130 -6.64 -16.49 -9.11
N GLY A 131 -7.60 -17.33 -8.73
CA GLY A 131 -8.81 -17.61 -9.53
C GLY A 131 -9.71 -16.38 -9.63
N VAL A 132 -10.01 -15.74 -8.50
CA VAL A 132 -10.82 -14.51 -8.46
C VAL A 132 -10.15 -13.39 -9.23
N LYS A 133 -8.83 -13.23 -9.12
CA LYS A 133 -8.07 -12.25 -9.92
C LYS A 133 -8.28 -12.46 -11.43
N LYS A 134 -8.21 -13.70 -11.93
CA LYS A 134 -8.41 -13.96 -13.36
C LYS A 134 -9.82 -13.61 -13.80
N LEU A 135 -10.82 -13.94 -12.97
CA LEU A 135 -12.22 -13.59 -13.23
C LEU A 135 -12.45 -12.07 -13.25
N THR A 136 -11.91 -11.34 -12.28
CA THR A 136 -12.05 -9.87 -12.23
C THR A 136 -11.30 -9.19 -13.38
N GLN A 137 -10.14 -9.71 -13.80
CA GLN A 137 -9.46 -9.25 -15.01
C GLN A 137 -10.29 -9.49 -16.26
N GLY A 138 -10.89 -10.68 -16.40
CA GLY A 138 -11.77 -10.98 -17.53
C GLY A 138 -12.98 -10.06 -17.60
N ALA A 139 -13.64 -9.84 -16.46
CA ALA A 139 -14.80 -8.93 -16.36
C ALA A 139 -14.43 -7.47 -16.68
N ALA A 140 -13.32 -6.97 -16.13
CA ALA A 140 -12.83 -5.62 -16.42
C ALA A 140 -12.47 -5.45 -17.91
N GLY A 141 -11.84 -6.47 -18.50
CA GLY A 141 -11.55 -6.48 -19.93
C GLY A 141 -12.81 -6.45 -20.79
N ALA A 142 -13.80 -7.30 -20.48
CA ALA A 142 -15.08 -7.31 -21.18
C ALA A 142 -15.79 -5.95 -21.11
N GLN A 143 -15.80 -5.31 -19.94
CA GLN A 143 -16.42 -3.99 -19.76
C GLN A 143 -15.70 -2.91 -20.57
N LEU A 144 -14.36 -2.91 -20.59
CA LEU A 144 -13.58 -1.97 -21.40
C LEU A 144 -13.87 -2.12 -22.90
N VAL A 145 -14.08 -3.35 -23.38
CA VAL A 145 -14.45 -3.59 -24.78
C VAL A 145 -15.85 -3.04 -25.07
N ILE A 146 -16.82 -3.25 -24.17
CA ILE A 146 -18.18 -2.70 -24.30
C ILE A 146 -18.14 -1.16 -24.35
N GLU A 147 -17.37 -0.52 -23.45
CA GLU A 147 -17.24 0.93 -23.42
C GLU A 147 -16.56 1.48 -24.68
N LYS A 148 -15.51 0.82 -25.17
CA LYS A 148 -14.84 1.18 -26.43
C LYS A 148 -15.83 1.07 -27.60
N HIS A 149 -16.52 -0.06 -27.74
CA HIS A 149 -17.49 -0.28 -28.82
C HIS A 149 -18.61 0.77 -28.77
N LYS A 150 -19.14 1.08 -27.59
CA LYS A 150 -20.17 2.11 -27.41
C LYS A 150 -19.67 3.51 -27.77
N LYS A 151 -18.41 3.82 -27.47
CA LYS A 151 -17.79 5.10 -27.83
C LYS A 151 -17.59 5.23 -29.34
N GLU A 152 -17.23 4.14 -30.02
CA GLU A 152 -16.92 4.13 -31.46
C GLU A 152 -18.17 4.05 -32.34
N THR A 153 -19.18 3.29 -31.91
CA THR A 153 -20.37 2.98 -32.72
C THR A 153 -21.66 3.64 -32.22
N GLY A 154 -21.66 4.13 -30.97
CA GLY A 154 -22.87 4.65 -30.30
C GLY A 154 -23.81 3.56 -29.77
N ALA A 155 -23.52 2.28 -29.99
CA ALA A 155 -24.37 1.15 -29.62
C ALA A 155 -23.64 0.13 -28.74
N TYR A 156 -24.39 -0.79 -28.12
CA TYR A 156 -23.78 -1.94 -27.44
C TYR A 156 -23.34 -2.99 -28.46
N PRO A 157 -22.27 -3.75 -28.18
CA PRO A 157 -21.79 -4.80 -29.07
C PRO A 157 -22.86 -5.89 -29.26
N PRO A 158 -22.95 -6.47 -30.46
CA PRO A 158 -23.93 -7.51 -30.76
C PRO A 158 -23.71 -8.73 -29.86
N GLU A 159 -24.79 -9.35 -29.42
CA GLU A 159 -24.76 -10.55 -28.59
C GLU A 159 -24.93 -11.81 -29.45
N ASP A 160 -24.30 -12.91 -29.04
CA ASP A 160 -24.59 -14.24 -29.58
C ASP A 160 -25.94 -14.77 -29.06
N MET A 161 -26.33 -15.97 -29.49
CA MET A 161 -27.60 -16.59 -29.08
C MET A 161 -27.68 -16.94 -27.59
N CYS A 162 -26.58 -16.80 -26.85
CA CYS A 162 -26.49 -17.03 -25.42
C CYS A 162 -26.35 -15.71 -24.62
N GLY A 163 -26.48 -14.55 -25.27
CA GLY A 163 -26.35 -13.24 -24.62
C GLY A 163 -24.91 -12.83 -24.34
N ILE A 164 -23.93 -13.48 -25.00
CA ILE A 164 -22.51 -13.15 -24.87
C ILE A 164 -22.15 -12.16 -25.97
N HIS A 165 -21.66 -10.98 -25.60
CA HIS A 165 -21.20 -9.99 -26.57
C HIS A 165 -20.07 -10.56 -27.46
N VAL A 166 -20.25 -10.41 -28.77
CA VAL A 166 -19.27 -10.76 -29.79
C VAL A 166 -18.43 -9.53 -30.09
N PHE A 167 -17.12 -9.69 -30.03
CA PHE A 167 -16.16 -8.60 -30.14
C PHE A 167 -15.16 -8.86 -31.27
N ASP A 168 -14.71 -7.80 -31.94
CA ASP A 168 -13.59 -7.85 -32.87
C ASP A 168 -12.27 -8.09 -32.11
N ASN A 169 -11.24 -8.60 -32.81
CA ASN A 169 -9.92 -8.94 -32.23
C ASN A 169 -9.13 -7.74 -31.65
N ASP A 170 -9.63 -6.50 -31.77
CA ASP A 170 -9.00 -5.29 -31.25
C ASP A 170 -9.45 -4.98 -29.81
N HIS A 171 -8.89 -5.75 -28.87
CA HIS A 171 -9.19 -5.61 -27.44
C HIS A 171 -8.30 -4.57 -26.77
N PRO A 172 -8.87 -3.67 -25.93
CA PRO A 172 -8.09 -2.75 -25.11
C PRO A 172 -7.22 -3.51 -24.11
N GLU A 173 -6.07 -2.92 -23.74
CA GLU A 173 -5.18 -3.52 -22.74
C GLU A 173 -5.87 -3.57 -21.38
N VAL A 174 -6.08 -4.78 -20.86
CA VAL A 174 -6.70 -4.99 -19.55
C VAL A 174 -5.71 -4.61 -18.45
N PRO A 175 -6.10 -3.77 -17.47
CA PRO A 175 -5.21 -3.41 -16.38
C PRO A 175 -4.73 -4.65 -15.60
N LYS A 176 -3.43 -4.66 -15.27
CA LYS A 176 -2.80 -5.75 -14.53
C LYS A 176 -3.22 -5.71 -13.06
N MET A 177 -4.39 -6.28 -12.77
CA MET A 177 -4.87 -6.48 -11.41
C MET A 177 -3.83 -7.24 -10.57
N ARG A 178 -3.58 -6.77 -9.36
CA ARG A 178 -2.67 -7.38 -8.40
C ARG A 178 -3.40 -7.63 -7.10
N VAL A 179 -3.12 -8.77 -6.49
CA VAL A 179 -3.55 -9.08 -5.13
C VAL A 179 -2.37 -8.79 -4.22
N ASP A 180 -2.62 -7.94 -3.24
CA ASP A 180 -1.67 -7.44 -2.26
C ASP A 180 -2.27 -7.59 -0.86
N ASN A 181 -1.42 -7.44 0.16
CA ASN A 181 -1.82 -7.35 1.56
C ASN A 181 -1.08 -6.17 2.22
N CYS A 182 -1.31 -5.94 3.51
CA CYS A 182 -0.63 -4.87 4.23
C CYS A 182 0.91 -4.99 4.08
N ALA A 183 1.44 -6.20 4.28
CA ALA A 183 2.85 -6.51 4.14
C ALA A 183 3.45 -6.21 2.76
N SER A 184 2.78 -6.62 1.68
CA SER A 184 3.28 -6.40 0.32
C SER A 184 3.23 -4.93 -0.07
N SER A 185 2.33 -4.13 0.51
CA SER A 185 2.29 -2.68 0.30
C SER A 185 3.49 -1.97 0.95
N VAL A 186 3.81 -2.30 2.20
CA VAL A 186 5.01 -1.79 2.90
C VAL A 186 6.28 -2.25 2.19
N THR A 187 6.36 -3.54 1.83
CA THR A 187 7.52 -4.07 1.11
C THR A 187 7.70 -3.41 -0.26
N HIS A 188 6.62 -3.04 -0.95
CA HIS A 188 6.72 -2.30 -2.21
C HIS A 188 7.43 -0.95 -2.01
N VAL A 189 7.06 -0.19 -0.98
CA VAL A 189 7.69 1.08 -0.63
C VAL A 189 9.16 0.89 -0.24
N LEU A 190 9.46 -0.09 0.62
CA LEU A 190 10.83 -0.36 1.08
C LEU A 190 11.75 -0.82 -0.07
N LYS A 191 11.26 -1.70 -0.96
CA LYS A 191 12.04 -2.12 -2.14
C LYS A 191 12.29 -0.98 -3.11
N ARG A 192 11.30 -0.10 -3.32
CA ARG A 192 11.49 1.12 -4.13
C ARG A 192 12.54 2.03 -3.50
N ALA A 193 12.57 2.13 -2.17
CA ALA A 193 13.63 2.79 -1.43
C ALA A 193 14.99 2.07 -1.50
N GLY A 194 15.13 0.94 -2.20
CA GLY A 194 16.40 0.26 -2.38
C GLY A 194 16.78 -0.72 -1.27
N PHE A 195 15.89 -1.00 -0.30
CA PHE A 195 16.11 -2.07 0.65
C PHE A 195 15.91 -3.43 -0.03
N ASN A 196 16.85 -4.36 0.16
CA ASN A 196 16.67 -5.76 -0.26
C ASN A 196 15.79 -6.51 0.76
N PHE A 197 14.56 -6.05 0.90
CA PHE A 197 13.65 -6.49 1.95
C PHE A 197 12.86 -7.73 1.52
N ASN A 198 12.96 -8.82 2.27
CA ASN A 198 12.13 -9.99 2.02
C ASN A 198 10.73 -9.72 2.56
N ASN A 199 9.68 -9.94 1.75
CA ASN A 199 8.30 -9.69 2.18
C ASN A 199 7.81 -10.80 3.13
N PRO A 200 7.73 -10.58 4.45
CA PRO A 200 7.09 -11.51 5.35
C PRO A 200 5.58 -11.42 5.13
N ILE A 201 4.88 -12.54 4.96
CA ILE A 201 3.41 -12.49 4.78
C ILE A 201 2.73 -12.04 6.07
N VAL A 202 3.29 -12.43 7.22
CA VAL A 202 2.74 -12.16 8.56
C VAL A 202 3.43 -10.92 9.17
N PRO A 203 2.66 -9.90 9.61
CA PRO A 203 3.16 -8.68 10.25
C PRO A 203 4.21 -8.88 11.35
N THR A 204 4.04 -9.86 12.23
CA THR A 204 4.98 -10.14 13.35
C THR A 204 6.43 -10.31 12.89
N PHE A 205 6.65 -10.84 11.67
CA PHE A 205 8.00 -11.06 11.15
C PHE A 205 8.63 -9.83 10.48
N PHE A 206 7.94 -8.68 10.42
CA PHE A 206 8.52 -7.44 9.89
C PHE A 206 9.61 -6.90 10.80
N THR A 207 9.37 -6.81 12.11
CA THR A 207 10.30 -6.24 13.08
C THR A 207 11.73 -6.82 12.94
N PRO A 208 11.95 -8.14 13.05
CA PRO A 208 13.30 -8.70 12.92
C PRO A 208 13.90 -8.53 11.52
N GLU A 209 13.08 -8.45 10.46
CA GLU A 209 13.61 -8.17 9.12
C GLU A 209 14.03 -6.70 8.99
N LEU A 210 13.24 -5.75 9.50
CA LEU A 210 13.55 -4.32 9.49
C LEU A 210 14.84 -4.01 10.25
N GLU A 211 15.05 -4.64 11.39
CA GLU A 211 16.28 -4.47 12.19
C GLU A 211 17.53 -4.88 11.41
N LYS A 212 17.48 -5.96 10.60
CA LYS A 212 18.59 -6.35 9.71
C LYS A 212 18.93 -5.29 8.66
N HIS A 213 17.96 -4.46 8.30
CA HIS A 213 18.12 -3.36 7.34
C HIS A 213 18.41 -2.00 8.01
N GLY A 214 18.76 -2.00 9.30
CA GLY A 214 19.21 -0.80 10.02
C GLY A 214 18.07 0.10 10.49
N PHE A 215 16.86 -0.44 10.65
CA PHE A 215 15.79 0.24 11.35
C PHE A 215 15.94 0.04 12.85
N THR A 216 15.69 1.10 13.62
CA THR A 216 15.75 1.06 15.08
C THR A 216 14.37 1.30 15.66
N LYS A 217 14.01 0.53 16.69
CA LYS A 217 12.79 0.78 17.47
C LYS A 217 12.88 2.15 18.13
N VAL A 218 11.79 2.89 18.07
CA VAL A 218 11.60 4.14 18.82
C VAL A 218 10.47 3.96 19.81
N ASP A 219 10.58 4.67 20.93
CA ASP A 219 9.49 4.73 21.90
C ASP A 219 8.25 5.39 21.27
N LYS A 220 7.11 4.72 21.36
CA LYS A 220 5.88 5.14 20.69
C LYS A 220 5.35 6.46 21.22
N ASP A 221 5.42 6.67 22.54
CA ASP A 221 4.92 7.91 23.16
C ASP A 221 5.78 9.11 22.78
N ASN A 222 7.10 8.91 22.72
CA ASN A 222 8.03 9.92 22.24
C ASN A 222 7.82 10.20 20.74
N PHE A 223 7.58 9.16 19.94
CA PHE A 223 7.24 9.34 18.52
C PHE A 223 5.96 10.16 18.33
N MET A 224 4.88 9.83 19.06
CA MET A 224 3.63 10.59 18.97
C MET A 224 3.83 12.06 19.37
N LYS A 225 4.56 12.32 20.45
CA LYS A 225 4.88 13.70 20.90
C LYS A 225 5.71 14.46 19.87
N GLU A 226 6.77 13.86 19.35
CA GLU A 226 7.69 14.50 18.39
C GLU A 226 6.99 14.84 17.07
N HIS A 227 6.04 13.98 16.66
CA HIS A 227 5.33 14.12 15.40
C HIS A 227 3.96 14.80 15.53
N LYS A 228 3.59 15.26 16.74
CA LYS A 228 2.31 15.92 17.06
C LYS A 228 1.09 15.09 16.60
N ILE A 229 1.15 13.79 16.89
CA ILE A 229 0.12 12.78 16.60
C ILE A 229 -0.86 12.68 17.78
#